data_AF-A0A1Y0BYX1-F1
#
_entry.id   AF-A0A1Y0BYX1-F1
#
_cell.length_a   1.000
_cell.length_b   1.000
_cell.length_c   1.000
_cell.angle_alpha   90.00
_cell.angle_beta   90.00
_cell.angle_gamma   90.00
#
_symmetry.space_group_name_H-M   'P 1'
#
loop_
_entity.id
_entity.type
_entity.pdbx_description
1 polymer ?
#
loop_
_entity_poly.entity_id
_entity_poly.type
_entity_poly.pdbx_seq_one_letter_code
_entity_poly.pdbx_strand_id
1 'polypeptide(L)'
;MDIVFGFFVFVAVFFVAAAILTVLAKRQIDFHLLGASVDDAFEVLDSSGALRGGWKTSGGDGAINIRPGFFLGGRDGRPVVSINLEPDHAGTHVQVWMSAWVSRFGMIEPFQSIIVMLRRNKIVKALNAVCEPSIT
;
A
#
# COMPACT_ATOMS: atom_id res chain seq x y z
N MET A 1 37.18 4.18 -21.51
CA MET A 1 36.91 4.04 -20.05
C MET A 1 35.50 4.51 -19.69
N ASP A 2 34.84 5.28 -20.55
CA ASP A 2 33.59 5.99 -20.23
C ASP A 2 32.37 5.07 -20.06
N ILE A 3 32.31 3.96 -20.80
CA ILE A 3 31.20 2.99 -20.71
C ILE A 3 31.21 2.25 -19.36
N VAL A 4 32.40 1.84 -18.89
CA VAL A 4 32.55 1.13 -17.61
C VAL A 4 32.19 2.06 -16.45
N PHE A 5 32.70 3.29 -16.49
CA PHE A 5 32.35 4.30 -15.49
C PHE A 5 30.83 4.62 -15.49
N GLY A 6 30.24 4.83 -16.68
CA GLY A 6 28.80 5.05 -16.82
C GLY A 6 27.95 3.89 -16.30
N PHE A 7 28.38 2.65 -16.52
CA PHE A 7 27.72 1.46 -15.97
C PHE A 7 27.73 1.46 -14.43
N PHE A 8 28.87 1.76 -13.79
CA PHE A 8 28.93 1.82 -12.32
C PHE A 8 28.04 2.93 -11.74
N VAL A 9 28.03 4.12 -12.36
CA VAL A 9 27.14 5.22 -11.95
C VAL A 9 25.69 4.80 -12.07
N PHE A 10 25.30 4.18 -13.19
CA PHE A 10 23.95 3.68 -13.40
C PHE A 10 23.54 2.67 -12.33
N VAL A 11 24.41 1.68 -12.04
CA VAL A 11 24.15 0.68 -11.01
C VAL A 11 23.97 1.35 -9.64
N ALA A 12 24.86 2.28 -9.26
CA ALA A 12 24.76 2.99 -7.99
C ALA A 12 23.43 3.75 -7.85
N VAL A 13 23.05 4.52 -8.88
CA VAL A 13 21.77 5.25 -8.92
C VAL A 13 20.58 4.29 -8.82
N PHE A 14 20.62 3.16 -9.52
CA PHE A 14 19.57 2.15 -9.46
C PHE A 14 19.36 1.60 -8.05
N PHE A 15 20.46 1.25 -7.35
CA PHE A 15 20.37 0.75 -5.97
C PHE A 15 19.84 1.82 -5.00
N VAL A 16 20.28 3.08 -5.14
CA VAL A 16 19.77 4.19 -4.33
C VAL A 16 18.27 4.39 -4.55
N ALA A 17 17.81 4.38 -5.79
CA ALA A 17 16.39 4.51 -6.13
C ALA A 17 15.56 3.35 -5.57
N ALA A 18 16.04 2.10 -5.68
CA ALA A 18 15.38 0.92 -5.12
C ALA A 18 15.29 0.96 -3.59
N ALA A 19 16.33 1.46 -2.92
CA ALA A 19 16.34 1.66 -1.47
C ALA A 19 15.31 2.70 -1.04
N ILE A 20 15.25 3.86 -1.70
CA ILE A 20 14.24 4.89 -1.42
C ILE A 20 12.83 4.35 -1.61
N LEU A 21 12.56 3.66 -2.72
CA LEU A 21 11.26 3.03 -2.99
C LEU A 21 10.88 2.03 -1.89
N THR A 22 11.84 1.24 -1.41
CA THR A 22 11.61 0.30 -0.31
C THR A 22 11.20 1.02 0.97
N VAL A 23 11.89 2.10 1.32
CA VAL A 23 11.56 2.91 2.51
C VAL A 23 10.15 3.51 2.38
N LEU A 24 9.82 4.06 1.21
CA LEU A 24 8.50 4.65 0.95
C LEU A 24 7.36 3.61 0.97
N ALA A 25 7.62 2.39 0.49
CA ALA A 25 6.66 1.30 0.51
C ALA A 25 6.41 0.76 1.93
N LYS A 26 7.42 0.76 2.79
CA LYS A 26 7.30 0.34 4.20
C LYS A 26 6.66 1.37 5.12
N ARG A 27 6.52 2.62 4.68
CA ARG A 27 5.84 3.65 5.47
C ARG A 27 4.38 3.29 5.70
N GLN A 28 4.00 3.30 6.97
CA GLN A 28 2.62 3.34 7.41
C GLN A 28 2.03 4.72 7.12
N ILE A 29 0.77 4.74 6.66
CA ILE A 29 -0.03 5.94 6.49
C ILE A 29 -1.18 5.87 7.48
N ASP A 30 -1.26 6.88 8.34
CA ASP A 30 -2.29 7.05 9.34
C ASP A 30 -3.07 8.32 9.04
N PHE A 31 -4.40 8.24 9.05
CA PHE A 31 -5.28 9.38 8.84
C PHE A 31 -6.63 9.19 9.53
N HIS A 32 -7.29 10.31 9.84
CA HIS A 32 -8.59 10.32 10.48
C HIS A 32 -9.66 10.67 9.45
N LEU A 33 -10.68 9.83 9.36
CA LEU A 33 -11.89 10.11 8.62
C LEU A 33 -12.88 10.78 9.57
N LEU A 34 -13.06 12.09 9.42
CA LEU A 34 -14.01 12.85 10.24
C LEU A 34 -15.44 12.55 9.78
N GLY A 35 -16.31 12.19 10.74
CA GLY A 35 -17.75 11.99 10.48
C GLY A 35 -18.13 10.72 9.71
N ALA A 36 -17.18 9.87 9.33
CA ALA A 36 -17.45 8.55 8.74
C ALA A 36 -17.35 7.45 9.78
N SER A 37 -18.30 6.51 9.78
CA SER A 37 -18.22 5.31 10.60
C SER A 37 -17.26 4.28 10.01
N VAL A 38 -16.85 3.30 10.81
CA VAL A 38 -16.02 2.16 10.36
C VAL A 38 -16.71 1.39 9.24
N ASP A 39 -18.04 1.25 9.33
CA ASP A 39 -18.84 0.54 8.33
C ASP A 39 -18.88 1.28 7.00
N ASP A 40 -19.02 2.62 7.02
CA ASP A 40 -18.98 3.45 5.81
C ASP A 40 -17.61 3.36 5.12
N ALA A 41 -16.53 3.40 5.90
CA ALA A 41 -15.18 3.24 5.39
C ALA A 41 -14.97 1.86 4.75
N PHE A 42 -15.52 0.80 5.35
CA PHE A 42 -15.47 -0.55 4.80
C PHE A 42 -16.25 -0.67 3.48
N GLU A 43 -17.47 -0.15 3.43
CA GLU A 43 -18.33 -0.18 2.25
C GLU A 43 -17.67 0.55 1.06
N VAL A 44 -17.04 1.70 1.31
CA VAL A 44 -16.33 2.47 0.29
C VAL A 44 -15.09 1.72 -0.22
N LEU A 45 -14.36 1.03 0.65
CA LEU A 45 -13.22 0.22 0.23
C LEU A 45 -13.64 -0.97 -0.63
N ASP A 46 -14.76 -1.62 -0.33
CA ASP A 46 -15.28 -2.73 -1.13
C ASP A 46 -15.84 -2.24 -2.47
N SER A 47 -16.66 -1.18 -2.47
CA SER A 47 -17.30 -0.61 -3.66
C SER A 47 -16.31 0.05 -4.63
N SER A 48 -15.25 0.70 -4.14
CA SER A 48 -14.20 1.31 -4.97
C SER A 48 -13.33 0.27 -5.73
N GLY A 49 -13.50 -1.01 -5.40
CA GLY A 49 -12.60 -2.07 -5.86
C GLY A 49 -11.16 -1.82 -5.40
N ALA A 50 -10.96 -1.10 -4.30
CA ALA A 50 -9.66 -0.96 -3.64
C ALA A 50 -9.26 -2.26 -2.92
N LEU A 51 -10.22 -3.16 -2.66
CA LEU A 51 -9.97 -4.51 -2.16
C LEU A 51 -9.94 -5.56 -3.29
N ARG A 52 -10.54 -5.25 -4.45
CA ARG A 52 -10.71 -6.16 -5.61
C ARG A 52 -9.79 -5.79 -6.80
N GLY A 53 -9.69 -6.66 -7.82
CA GLY A 53 -8.92 -6.37 -9.04
C GLY A 53 -7.48 -6.87 -8.99
N GLY A 54 -7.31 -8.19 -9.00
CA GLY A 54 -5.98 -8.83 -9.01
C GLY A 54 -5.32 -8.96 -7.64
N TRP A 55 -5.91 -8.40 -6.59
CA TRP A 55 -5.53 -8.62 -5.19
C TRP A 55 -6.46 -9.66 -4.55
N LYS A 56 -5.94 -10.40 -3.59
CA LYS A 56 -6.68 -11.42 -2.82
C LYS A 56 -6.64 -11.05 -1.36
N THR A 57 -7.72 -11.34 -0.64
CA THR A 57 -7.72 -11.28 0.82
C THR A 57 -6.74 -12.32 1.37
N SER A 58 -6.08 -11.99 2.48
CA SER A 58 -5.22 -12.89 3.24
C SER A 58 -5.53 -12.76 4.73
N GLY A 59 -5.07 -13.71 5.54
CA GLY A 59 -4.99 -13.49 6.99
C GLY A 59 -3.88 -12.48 7.33
N GLY A 60 -3.95 -11.88 8.52
CA GLY A 60 -2.94 -10.95 9.03
C GLY A 60 -3.46 -10.14 10.21
N ASP A 61 -2.62 -9.22 10.70
CA ASP A 61 -2.84 -8.46 11.94
C ASP A 61 -3.83 -7.29 11.78
N GLY A 62 -4.07 -6.82 10.55
CA GLY A 62 -5.05 -5.76 10.28
C GLY A 62 -6.48 -6.29 10.17
N ALA A 63 -7.47 -5.40 10.33
CA ALA A 63 -8.88 -5.70 10.10
C ALA A 63 -9.14 -6.21 8.66
N ILE A 64 -8.41 -5.66 7.69
CA ILE A 64 -8.41 -6.12 6.29
C ILE A 64 -6.98 -6.35 5.86
N ASN A 65 -6.68 -7.52 5.30
CA ASN A 65 -5.37 -7.80 4.74
C ASN A 65 -5.52 -8.25 3.29
N ILE A 66 -4.78 -7.59 2.39
CA ILE A 66 -4.78 -7.91 0.96
C ILE A 66 -3.37 -8.15 0.45
N ARG A 67 -3.22 -9.15 -0.42
CA ARG A 67 -1.96 -9.46 -1.10
C ARG A 67 -2.14 -9.47 -2.62
N PRO A 68 -1.08 -9.20 -3.40
CA PRO A 68 -1.12 -9.38 -4.84
C PRO A 68 -1.51 -10.82 -5.19
N GLY A 69 -2.49 -10.98 -6.06
CA GLY A 69 -2.90 -12.26 -6.62
C GLY A 69 -1.91 -12.77 -7.67
N PHE A 70 -2.14 -13.99 -8.15
CA PHE A 70 -1.23 -14.70 -9.05
C PHE A 70 -0.80 -13.88 -10.28
N PHE A 71 -1.74 -13.19 -10.94
CA PHE A 71 -1.48 -12.36 -12.12
C PHE A 71 -0.67 -11.08 -11.85
N LEU A 72 -0.55 -10.68 -10.58
CA LEU A 72 0.32 -9.58 -10.14
C LEU A 72 1.65 -10.11 -9.55
N GLY A 73 1.99 -11.38 -9.81
CA GLY A 73 3.18 -12.04 -9.28
C GLY A 73 2.99 -12.65 -7.88
N GLY A 74 1.75 -12.85 -7.44
CA GLY A 74 1.39 -13.45 -6.15
C GLY A 74 1.94 -14.87 -5.96
N ARG A 75 2.81 -15.02 -4.96
CA ARG A 75 3.45 -16.22 -4.43
C ARG A 75 3.54 -16.04 -2.90
N ASP A 76 3.87 -17.09 -2.17
CA ASP A 76 4.09 -16.98 -0.73
C ASP A 76 5.33 -16.09 -0.44
N GLY A 77 5.23 -15.22 0.58
CA GLY A 77 6.24 -14.19 0.90
C GLY A 77 6.08 -12.85 0.18
N ARG A 78 5.04 -12.67 -0.63
CA ARG A 78 4.75 -11.39 -1.31
C ARG A 78 4.14 -10.36 -0.34
N PRO A 79 4.21 -9.05 -0.65
CA PRO A 79 3.83 -8.04 0.31
C PRO A 79 2.34 -8.08 0.64
N VAL A 80 2.02 -7.99 1.93
CA VAL A 80 0.66 -7.91 2.43
C VAL A 80 0.41 -6.47 2.86
N VAL A 81 -0.63 -5.87 2.31
CA VAL A 81 -1.13 -4.55 2.74
C VAL A 81 -2.24 -4.79 3.74
N SER A 82 -2.07 -4.24 4.93
CA SER A 82 -3.00 -4.31 6.03
C SER A 82 -3.66 -2.94 6.23
N ILE A 83 -4.95 -2.99 6.50
CA ILE A 83 -5.78 -1.83 6.81
C ILE A 83 -6.40 -2.12 8.17
N ASN A 84 -6.21 -1.19 9.10
CA ASN A 84 -6.93 -1.20 10.37
C ASN A 84 -7.86 0.00 10.41
N LEU A 85 -9.06 -0.24 10.93
CA LEU A 85 -10.12 0.75 11.09
C LEU A 85 -10.49 0.75 12.57
N GLU A 86 -10.15 1.83 13.26
CA GLU A 86 -10.43 2.00 14.68
C GLU A 86 -11.42 3.14 14.86
N PRO A 87 -12.49 2.96 15.64
CA PRO A 87 -13.38 4.06 15.97
C PRO A 87 -12.64 5.10 16.82
N ASP A 88 -12.82 6.37 16.50
CA ASP A 88 -12.23 7.52 17.19
C ASP A 88 -13.35 8.52 17.57
N HIS A 89 -13.10 9.39 18.55
CA HIS A 89 -14.12 10.31 19.09
C HIS A 89 -14.76 11.23 18.04
N ALA A 90 -14.05 11.52 16.95
CA ALA A 90 -14.50 12.38 15.86
C ALA A 90 -14.82 11.64 14.54
N GLY A 91 -14.72 10.31 14.52
CA GLY A 91 -14.94 9.50 13.32
C GLY A 91 -14.17 8.18 13.34
N THR A 92 -13.42 7.89 12.28
CA THR A 92 -12.68 6.62 12.14
C THR A 92 -11.20 6.87 11.88
N HIS A 93 -10.34 6.32 12.73
CA HIS A 93 -8.90 6.29 12.51
C HIS A 93 -8.56 5.12 11.57
N VAL A 94 -7.90 5.45 10.46
CA VAL A 94 -7.49 4.49 9.44
C VAL A 94 -5.97 4.40 9.39
N GLN A 95 -5.48 3.18 9.56
CA GLN A 95 -4.07 2.86 9.43
C GLN A 95 -3.88 1.94 8.23
N VAL A 96 -3.03 2.32 7.29
CA VAL A 96 -2.67 1.50 6.12
C VAL A 96 -1.17 1.28 6.12
N TRP A 97 -0.75 0.03 6.30
CA TRP A 97 0.66 -0.34 6.29
C TRP A 97 0.89 -1.62 5.51
N MET A 98 2.15 -1.94 5.27
CA MET A 98 2.54 -3.22 4.72
C MET A 98 2.95 -4.11 5.88
N SER A 99 2.22 -5.19 6.16
CA SER A 99 2.42 -6.05 7.34
C SER A 99 3.43 -7.16 7.11
N ALA A 100 3.53 -7.66 5.89
CA ALA A 100 4.51 -8.67 5.50
C ALA A 100 5.16 -8.30 4.17
N TRP A 101 6.42 -8.66 3.97
CA TRP A 101 7.15 -8.53 2.71
C TRP A 101 8.40 -9.42 2.71
N VAL A 102 8.86 -9.82 1.54
CA VAL A 102 10.19 -10.43 1.36
C VAL A 102 11.18 -9.37 0.93
N SER A 103 12.33 -9.34 1.60
CA SER A 103 13.47 -8.53 1.19
C SER A 103 14.57 -9.41 0.60
N ARG A 104 15.22 -8.92 -0.46
CA ARG A 104 16.49 -9.44 -0.97
C ARG A 104 17.52 -8.33 -0.83
N PHE A 105 18.65 -8.63 -0.17
CA PHE A 105 19.66 -7.62 0.17
C PHE A 105 19.08 -6.41 0.93
N GLY A 106 18.11 -6.65 1.82
CA GLY A 106 17.44 -5.59 2.60
C GLY A 106 16.41 -4.75 1.82
N MET A 107 16.30 -4.93 0.50
CA MET A 107 15.36 -4.20 -0.37
C MET A 107 14.16 -5.05 -0.76
N ILE A 108 13.01 -4.40 -0.92
CA ILE A 108 11.85 -5.01 -1.56
C ILE A 108 12.07 -4.93 -3.08
N GLU A 109 11.67 -5.95 -3.81
CA GLU A 109 11.72 -5.95 -5.27
C GLU A 109 11.02 -4.68 -5.82
N PRO A 110 11.68 -3.86 -6.66
CA PRO A 110 11.16 -2.53 -7.03
C PRO A 110 9.73 -2.56 -7.62
N PHE A 111 9.44 -3.57 -8.45
CA PHE A 111 8.10 -3.77 -9.01
C PHE A 111 7.04 -3.95 -7.92
N GLN A 112 7.38 -4.64 -6.84
CA GLN A 112 6.49 -4.88 -5.71
C GLN A 112 6.23 -3.62 -4.89
N SER A 113 7.28 -2.81 -4.67
CA SER A 113 7.15 -1.51 -4.04
C SER A 113 6.18 -0.62 -4.82
N ILE A 114 6.29 -0.61 -6.15
CA ILE A 114 5.41 0.19 -7.03
C ILE A 114 3.95 -0.27 -6.93
N ILE A 115 3.66 -1.57 -7.07
CA ILE A 115 2.26 -2.04 -7.01
C ILE A 115 1.62 -1.78 -5.64
N VAL A 116 2.37 -1.90 -4.55
CA VAL A 116 1.90 -1.59 -3.19
C VAL A 116 1.61 -0.10 -3.06
N MET A 117 2.49 0.77 -3.54
CA MET A 117 2.29 2.22 -3.51
C MET A 117 1.07 2.65 -4.32
N LEU A 118 0.90 2.12 -5.53
CA LEU A 118 -0.28 2.38 -6.37
C LEU A 118 -1.57 1.94 -5.67
N ARG A 119 -1.55 0.77 -5.04
CA ARG A 119 -2.70 0.25 -4.30
C ARG A 119 -3.04 1.09 -3.09
N ARG A 120 -2.04 1.46 -2.30
CA ARG A 120 -2.17 2.36 -1.16
C ARG A 120 -2.77 3.70 -1.58
N ASN A 121 -2.30 4.28 -2.68
CA ASN A 121 -2.86 5.52 -3.20
C ASN A 121 -4.33 5.37 -3.63
N LYS A 122 -4.71 4.21 -4.19
CA LYS A 122 -6.12 3.93 -4.52
C LYS A 122 -6.99 3.85 -3.26
N ILE A 123 -6.50 3.19 -2.20
CA ILE A 123 -7.17 3.09 -0.89
C ILE A 123 -7.38 4.50 -0.29
N VAL A 124 -6.30 5.29 -0.21
CA VAL A 124 -6.38 6.67 0.33
C VAL A 124 -7.33 7.54 -0.48
N LYS A 125 -7.30 7.47 -1.82
CA LYS A 125 -8.24 8.22 -2.67
C LYS A 125 -9.69 7.81 -2.46
N ALA A 126 -9.95 6.51 -2.32
CA ALA A 126 -11.30 6.02 -2.06
C ALA A 126 -11.83 6.53 -0.72
N LEU A 127 -10.99 6.49 0.32
CA LEU A 127 -11.38 6.94 1.66
C LEU A 127 -11.50 8.47 1.78
N ASN A 128 -10.64 9.23 1.10
CA ASN A 128 -10.76 10.69 1.06
C ASN A 128 -12.05 11.16 0.38
N ALA A 129 -12.56 10.42 -0.61
CA ALA A 129 -13.83 10.72 -1.26
C ALA A 129 -15.04 10.64 -0.31
N VAL A 130 -14.88 10.04 0.88
CA VAL A 130 -15.89 9.97 1.93
C VAL A 130 -15.86 11.22 2.82
N CYS A 131 -14.68 11.80 3.03
CA CYS A 131 -14.50 12.97 3.89
C CYS A 131 -14.72 14.31 3.20
N GLU A 132 -14.69 14.38 1.88
CA GLU A 132 -15.27 15.50 1.16
C GLU A 132 -16.79 15.27 1.15
N PRO A 133 -17.59 15.98 1.96
CA PRO A 133 -19.03 15.86 1.86
C PRO A 133 -19.39 16.21 0.41
N SER A 134 -20.12 15.32 -0.25
CA SER A 134 -20.76 15.62 -1.51
C SER A 134 -21.60 16.87 -1.32
N ILE A 135 -21.05 18.03 -1.71
CA ILE A 135 -21.82 19.24 -1.89
C ILE A 135 -22.64 18.99 -3.16
N THR A 136 -23.78 18.33 -2.99
CA THR A 136 -24.94 18.42 -3.89
C THR A 136 -25.59 19.78 -3.76
#